data_AF-A0A532TYQ5-F1
#
_entry.id   AF-A0A532TYQ5-F1
#
_cell.length_a   1.000
_cell.length_b   1.000
_cell.length_c   1.000
_cell.angle_alpha   90.00
_cell.angle_beta   90.00
_cell.angle_gamma   90.00
#
_symmetry.space_group_name_H-M   'P 1'
#
loop_
_entity.id
_entity.type
_entity.pdbx_description
1 polymer ?
#
loop_
_entity_poly.entity_id
_entity_poly.type
_entity_poly.pdbx_seq_one_letter_code
_entity_poly.pdbx_strand_id
1 'polypeptide(L)'
;MSDTISPELREKIDLVVEKAIVRLIEKASKDQSLEALIKTLIVEKVMSRLKPLMNRYIAKKIARKAVERIVDRMWDRHRDRLMAKIRALK
;
A
#
# COMPACT_ATOMS: atom_id res chain seq x y z
N MET A 1 -12.38 -19.20 6.89
CA MET A 1 -11.64 -18.03 7.39
C MET A 1 -10.16 -18.32 7.24
N SER A 2 -9.51 -17.63 6.31
CA SER A 2 -8.06 -17.41 6.15
C SER A 2 -7.84 -17.19 4.67
N ASP A 3 -7.69 -15.92 4.30
CA ASP A 3 -7.14 -15.54 3.01
C ASP A 3 -5.70 -16.06 2.99
N THR A 4 -5.49 -17.30 2.53
CA THR A 4 -4.23 -18.03 2.63
C THR A 4 -3.22 -17.53 1.61
N ILE A 5 -2.79 -16.28 1.80
CA ILE A 5 -1.54 -15.79 1.24
C ILE A 5 -0.46 -16.34 2.16
N SER A 6 0.57 -16.97 1.59
CA SER A 6 1.66 -17.52 2.42
C SER A 6 2.24 -16.43 3.32
N PRO A 7 2.67 -16.76 4.55
CA PRO A 7 3.24 -15.79 5.47
C PRO A 7 4.38 -14.98 4.85
N GLU A 8 5.24 -15.64 4.07
CA GLU A 8 6.34 -15.01 3.33
C GLU A 8 5.85 -14.02 2.27
N LEU A 9 4.80 -14.35 1.53
CA LEU A 9 4.23 -13.46 0.53
C LEU A 9 3.56 -12.26 1.21
N ARG A 10 2.92 -12.47 2.37
CA ARG A 10 2.34 -11.38 3.16
C ARG A 10 3.41 -10.43 3.69
N GLU A 11 4.49 -10.95 4.26
CA GLU A 11 5.61 -10.14 4.77
C GLU A 11 6.28 -9.33 3.64
N LYS A 12 6.44 -9.95 2.47
CA LYS A 12 6.96 -9.27 1.28
C LYS A 12 6.02 -8.18 0.77
N ILE A 13 4.70 -8.40 0.84
CA ILE A 13 3.70 -7.37 0.54
C ILE A 13 3.79 -6.22 1.54
N ASP A 14 3.86 -6.52 2.84
CA ASP A 14 3.95 -5.52 3.91
C ASP A 14 5.17 -4.62 3.72
N LEU A 15 6.36 -5.20 3.50
CA LEU A 15 7.60 -4.44 3.24
C LEU A 15 7.54 -3.57 1.97
N VAL A 16 6.94 -4.08 0.89
CA VAL A 16 6.84 -3.33 -0.36
C VAL A 16 5.81 -2.20 -0.24
N VAL A 17 4.69 -2.44 0.44
CA VAL A 17 3.67 -1.44 0.75
C VAL A 17 4.26 -0.35 1.63
N GLU A 18 4.98 -0.70 2.69
CA GLU A 18 5.61 0.25 3.60
C GLU A 18 6.58 1.19 2.86
N LYS A 19 7.49 0.63 2.06
CA LYS A 19 8.43 1.42 1.25
C LYS A 19 7.72 2.30 0.22
N ALA A 20 6.64 1.82 -0.38
CA ALA A 20 5.87 2.57 -1.36
C ALA A 20 5.12 3.74 -0.70
N ILE A 21 4.52 3.49 0.47
CA ILE A 21 3.90 4.50 1.33
C ILE A 21 4.93 5.59 1.63
N VAL A 22 6.06 5.27 2.27
CA VAL A 22 7.08 6.26 2.66
C VAL A 22 7.54 7.14 1.47
N ARG A 23 7.82 6.54 0.31
CA ARG A 23 8.29 7.30 -0.87
C ARG A 23 7.21 8.18 -1.50
N LEU A 24 5.95 7.75 -1.48
CA LEU A 24 4.85 8.54 -2.03
C LEU A 24 4.43 9.66 -1.08
N ILE A 25 4.57 9.43 0.23
CA ILE A 25 4.42 10.43 1.29
C ILE A 25 5.41 11.58 1.11
N GLU A 26 6.69 11.27 0.88
CA GLU A 26 7.73 12.29 0.64
C GLU A 26 7.41 13.17 -0.58
N LYS A 27 6.64 12.66 -1.55
CA LYS A 27 6.26 13.37 -2.77
C LYS A 27 4.91 14.07 -2.69
N ALA A 28 4.11 13.80 -1.68
CA ALA A 28 2.70 14.17 -1.63
C ALA A 28 2.47 15.41 -0.75
N SER A 29 2.27 16.57 -1.39
CA SER A 29 1.83 17.81 -0.71
C SER A 29 0.30 17.98 -0.79
N LYS A 30 -0.34 18.01 0.38
CA LYS A 30 -1.70 18.50 0.74
C LYS A 30 -2.82 18.40 -0.32
N ASP A 31 -3.69 17.40 -0.16
CA ASP A 31 -5.17 17.56 -0.18
C ASP A 31 -5.87 16.20 0.04
N GLN A 32 -7.15 16.19 0.45
CA GLN A 32 -7.94 14.95 0.61
C GLN A 32 -8.07 14.14 -0.70
N SER A 33 -8.01 14.81 -1.85
CA SER A 33 -7.95 14.16 -3.17
C SER A 33 -6.65 13.39 -3.39
N LEU A 34 -5.57 13.84 -2.75
CA LEU A 34 -4.23 13.25 -2.85
C LEU A 34 -4.14 11.93 -2.06
N GLU A 35 -4.85 11.81 -0.94
CA GLU A 35 -4.90 10.59 -0.13
C GLU A 35 -5.42 9.38 -0.94
N ALA A 36 -6.55 9.54 -1.64
CA ALA A 36 -7.09 8.48 -2.49
C ALA A 36 -6.16 8.15 -3.67
N LEU A 37 -5.51 9.17 -4.25
CA LEU A 37 -4.50 9.03 -5.29
C LEU A 37 -3.28 8.24 -4.81
N ILE A 38 -2.75 8.56 -3.63
CA ILE A 38 -1.59 7.89 -3.03
C ILE A 38 -1.93 6.43 -2.74
N LYS A 39 -3.07 6.15 -2.10
CA LYS A 39 -3.52 4.77 -1.86
C LYS A 39 -3.59 3.97 -3.15
N THR A 40 -4.19 4.54 -4.19
CA THR A 40 -4.31 3.90 -5.51
C THR A 40 -2.93 3.62 -6.12
N LEU A 41 -2.04 4.61 -6.11
CA LEU A 41 -0.66 4.47 -6.63
C LEU A 41 0.13 3.40 -5.86
N ILE A 42 -0.04 3.30 -4.54
CA ILE A 42 0.60 2.26 -3.73
C ILE A 42 0.09 0.88 -4.16
N VAL A 43 -1.23 0.69 -4.24
CA VAL A 43 -1.84 -0.57 -4.66
C VAL A 43 -1.32 -0.98 -6.04
N GLU A 44 -1.29 -0.06 -7.00
CA GLU A 44 -0.80 -0.33 -8.35
C GLU A 44 0.69 -0.67 -8.40
N LYS A 45 1.52 0.06 -7.65
CA LYS A 45 2.98 -0.18 -7.56
C LYS A 45 3.27 -1.56 -6.97
N VAL A 46 2.57 -1.91 -5.90
CA VAL A 46 2.70 -3.20 -5.21
C VAL A 46 2.22 -4.32 -6.12
N MET A 47 1.04 -4.19 -6.72
CA MET A 47 0.50 -5.18 -7.67
C MET A 47 1.40 -5.38 -8.90
N SER A 48 2.06 -4.33 -9.38
CA SER A 48 3.02 -4.44 -10.49
C SER A 48 4.26 -5.24 -10.11
N ARG A 49 4.71 -5.16 -8.85
CA ARG A 49 5.81 -5.98 -8.31
C ARG A 49 5.42 -7.42 -8.00
N LEU A 50 4.15 -7.65 -7.66
CA LEU A 50 3.61 -8.99 -7.40
C LEU A 50 3.22 -9.72 -8.69
N LYS A 51 2.89 -9.00 -9.76
CA LYS A 51 2.51 -9.55 -11.08
C LYS A 51 3.40 -10.72 -11.55
N PRO A 52 4.75 -10.63 -11.51
CA PRO A 52 5.64 -11.71 -11.93
C PRO A 52 5.60 -12.93 -11.00
N LEU A 53 5.15 -12.77 -9.75
CA LEU A 53 5.08 -13.82 -8.74
C LEU A 53 3.73 -14.55 -8.73
N MET A 54 2.81 -14.19 -9.63
CA MET A 54 1.41 -14.61 -9.58
C MET A 54 0.96 -15.26 -10.89
N ASN A 55 1.01 -16.58 -10.95
CA ASN A 55 0.71 -17.37 -12.15
C ASN A 55 -0.79 -17.53 -12.49
N ARG A 56 -1.74 -17.06 -11.67
CA ARG A 56 -3.18 -17.24 -11.90
C ARG A 56 -4.01 -15.99 -11.67
N TYR A 57 -5.05 -15.80 -12.49
CA TYR A 57 -6.02 -14.70 -12.38
C TYR A 57 -6.73 -14.65 -11.01
N ILE A 58 -7.08 -15.82 -10.45
CA ILE A 58 -7.70 -15.92 -9.11
C ILE A 58 -6.74 -15.44 -8.03
N ALA A 59 -5.45 -15.82 -8.13
CA ALA A 59 -4.43 -15.31 -7.22
C ALA A 59 -4.37 -13.79 -7.29
N LYS A 60 -4.40 -13.20 -8.51
CA LYS A 60 -4.34 -11.74 -8.74
C LYS A 60 -5.45 -10.99 -8.00
N LYS A 61 -6.68 -11.52 -8.01
CA LYS A 61 -7.82 -10.91 -7.31
C LYS A 61 -7.68 -11.00 -5.79
N ILE A 62 -7.17 -12.13 -5.28
CA ILE A 62 -6.94 -12.35 -3.85
C ILE A 62 -5.82 -11.44 -3.34
N ALA A 63 -4.66 -11.39 -4.04
CA ALA A 63 -3.57 -10.52 -3.61
C ALA A 63 -3.95 -9.05 -3.72
N ARG A 64 -4.72 -8.64 -4.73
CA ARG A 64 -5.21 -7.27 -4.82
C ARG A 64 -6.02 -6.88 -3.58
N LYS A 65 -7.00 -7.70 -3.19
CA LYS A 65 -7.78 -7.46 -1.97
C LYS A 65 -6.92 -7.40 -0.71
N ALA A 66 -5.91 -8.26 -0.62
CA ALA A 66 -5.01 -8.23 0.53
C ALA A 66 -4.11 -7.00 0.55
N VAL A 67 -3.57 -6.60 -0.60
CA VAL A 67 -2.80 -5.36 -0.76
C VAL A 67 -3.66 -4.16 -0.37
N GLU A 68 -4.89 -4.06 -0.86
CA GLU A 68 -5.83 -2.99 -0.50
C GLU A 68 -6.04 -2.93 1.02
N ARG A 69 -6.35 -4.06 1.69
CA ARG A 69 -6.50 -4.10 3.16
C ARG A 69 -5.23 -3.78 3.94
N ILE A 70 -4.06 -4.13 3.39
CA ILE A 70 -2.76 -3.82 4.02
C ILE A 70 -2.48 -2.33 3.87
N VAL A 71 -2.70 -1.77 2.68
CA VAL A 71 -2.54 -0.34 2.40
C VAL A 71 -3.45 0.48 3.30
N ASP A 72 -4.73 0.13 3.45
CA ASP A 72 -5.64 0.86 4.34
C ASP A 72 -5.18 0.83 5.81
N ARG A 73 -4.85 -0.36 6.34
CA ARG A 73 -4.34 -0.49 7.73
C ARG A 73 -3.01 0.21 7.97
N MET A 74 -2.13 0.21 6.98
CA MET A 74 -0.83 0.89 7.06
C MET A 74 -1.00 2.39 6.95
N TRP A 75 -1.92 2.83 6.08
CA TRP A 75 -2.27 4.23 5.91
C TRP A 75 -2.80 4.81 7.21
N ASP A 76 -3.83 4.21 7.82
CA ASP A 76 -4.42 4.76 9.05
C ASP A 76 -3.40 4.88 10.19
N ARG A 77 -2.49 3.89 10.31
CA ARG A 77 -1.41 3.94 11.31
C ARG A 77 -0.38 5.04 11.07
N HIS A 78 -0.11 5.36 9.81
CA HIS A 78 0.92 6.33 9.45
C HIS A 78 0.34 7.72 9.20
N ARG A 79 -0.95 7.84 8.86
CA ARG A 79 -1.66 9.05 8.43
C ARG A 79 -1.43 10.22 9.37
N ASP A 80 -1.53 10.02 10.67
CA ASP A 80 -1.38 11.11 11.64
C ASP A 80 0.07 11.65 11.67
N ARG A 81 1.07 10.76 11.67
CA ARG A 81 2.49 11.15 11.53
C ARG A 81 2.77 11.81 10.18
N LEU A 82 2.11 11.32 9.14
CA LEU A 82 2.16 11.80 7.78
C LEU A 82 1.69 13.25 7.68
N MET A 83 0.47 13.50 8.18
CA MET A 83 -0.16 14.82 8.18
C MET A 83 0.59 15.77 9.11
N ALA A 84 1.15 15.29 10.21
CA ALA A 84 2.03 16.07 11.08
C ALA A 84 3.32 16.53 10.34
N LYS A 85 4.02 15.63 9.65
CA LYS A 85 5.21 15.99 8.85
C LYS A 85 4.87 16.94 7.69
N ILE A 86 3.78 16.69 6.97
CA ILE A 86 3.31 17.56 5.87
C ILE A 86 2.91 18.96 6.39
N ARG A 87 2.36 19.05 7.60
CA ARG A 87 2.08 20.34 8.25
C ARG A 87 3.34 21.06 8.69
N ALA A 88 4.35 20.33 9.16
CA ALA A 88 5.64 20.87 9.60
C ALA A 88 6.59 21.29 8.46
N LEU A 89 6.36 20.80 7.23
CA LEU A 89 7.03 21.26 6.01
C LEU A 89 6.39 22.54 5.42
N LYS A 90 5.41 23.13 6.12
CA LYS A 90 4.81 24.43 5.78
C LYS A 90 5.50 25.53 6.57
#